data_AF-A0A1I2RME9-F1
#
_entry.id   AF-A0A1I2RME9-F1
#
_cell.length_a   1.000
_cell.length_b   1.000
_cell.length_c   1.000
_cell.angle_alpha   90.00
_cell.angle_beta   90.00
_cell.angle_gamma   90.00
#
_symmetry.space_group_name_H-M   'P 1'
#
loop_
_entity.id
_entity.type
_entity.pdbx_description
1 polymer ?
#
loop_
_entity_poly.entity_id
_entity_poly.type
_entity_poly.pdbx_seq_one_letter_code
_entity_poly.pdbx_strand_id
1 'polypeptide(L)' 'MDKKNALRAGALASGTTLMMLLMSSPALALTRDDGDDPGKGLSVIETLGLYVVTPIVLFLVIAGLVMVLDKSDKQPKRT' A
#
# COMPACT_ATOMS: atom_id res chain seq x y z
N MET A 1 5.39 -19.69 -53.56
CA MET A 1 5.92 -19.00 -52.37
C MET A 1 7.38 -19.40 -52.19
N ASP A 2 8.28 -18.43 -52.06
CA ASP A 2 9.72 -18.69 -51.99
C ASP A 2 10.17 -19.22 -50.62
N LYS A 3 11.12 -20.16 -50.60
CA LYS A 3 11.71 -20.72 -49.36
C LYS A 3 12.23 -19.64 -48.40
N LYS A 4 12.67 -18.49 -48.95
CA LYS A 4 13.13 -17.31 -48.19
C LYS A 4 12.00 -16.65 -47.39
N ASN A 5 10.78 -16.64 -47.92
CA ASN A 5 9.62 -16.08 -47.22
C ASN A 5 9.15 -17.02 -46.11
N ALA A 6 9.23 -18.33 -46.33
CA ALA A 6 8.95 -19.32 -45.29
C ALA A 6 9.93 -19.23 -44.11
N LEU A 7 11.24 -19.06 -44.37
CA LEU A 7 12.24 -18.88 -43.33
C LEU A 7 12.02 -17.60 -42.51
N ARG A 8 11.67 -16.48 -43.18
CA ARG A 8 11.36 -15.21 -42.52
C ARG A 8 10.08 -15.27 -41.69
N ALA A 9 9.04 -15.93 -42.21
CA ALA A 9 7.81 -16.14 -41.48
C ALA A 9 8.02 -17.03 -40.23
N GLY A 10 8.83 -18.09 -40.36
CA GLY A 10 9.19 -18.96 -39.23
C GLY A 10 10.02 -18.25 -38.16
N ALA A 11 11.01 -17.46 -38.56
CA ALA A 11 11.82 -16.65 -37.63
C ALA A 11 10.97 -15.60 -36.89
N LEU A 12 10.05 -14.93 -37.60
CA LEU A 12 9.16 -13.94 -36.99
C LEU A 12 8.14 -14.60 -36.05
N ALA A 13 7.53 -15.72 -36.46
CA ALA A 13 6.57 -16.44 -35.63
C ALA A 13 7.23 -17.00 -34.36
N SER A 14 8.41 -17.62 -34.46
CA SER A 14 9.14 -18.13 -33.30
C SER A 14 9.67 -17.01 -32.39
N GLY A 15 10.17 -15.91 -32.95
CA GLY A 15 10.61 -14.76 -32.18
C GLY A 15 9.47 -14.09 -31.41
N THR A 16 8.32 -13.87 -32.05
CA THR A 16 7.14 -13.28 -31.42
C THR A 16 6.52 -14.22 -30.39
N THR A 17 6.38 -15.51 -30.70
CA THR A 17 5.85 -16.47 -29.72
C THR A 17 6.79 -16.64 -28.53
N LEU A 18 8.11 -16.67 -28.75
CA LEU A 18 9.09 -16.68 -27.66
C LEU A 18 9.00 -15.39 -26.83
N MET A 19 8.95 -14.21 -27.45
CA MET A 19 8.76 -12.94 -26.72
C MET A 19 7.44 -12.90 -25.97
N MET A 20 6.35 -13.37 -26.57
CA MET A 20 5.05 -13.46 -25.90
C MET A 20 5.08 -14.45 -24.74
N LEU A 21 5.76 -15.59 -24.86
CA LEU A 21 5.95 -16.55 -23.77
C LEU A 21 6.86 -15.99 -22.66
N LEU A 22 7.93 -15.28 -23.00
CA LEU A 22 8.83 -14.65 -22.04
C LEU A 22 8.16 -13.48 -21.30
N MET A 23 7.25 -12.76 -21.96
CA MET A 23 6.47 -11.66 -21.35
C MET A 23 5.19 -12.15 -20.65
N SER A 24 4.72 -13.37 -20.98
CA SER A 24 3.59 -14.04 -20.31
C SER A 24 4.12 -14.98 -19.24
N SER A 25 4.59 -14.41 -18.14
CA SER A 25 5.01 -15.19 -16.97
C SER A 25 3.96 -15.10 -15.86
N PRO A 26 3.13 -16.15 -15.68
CA PRO A 26 2.57 -16.50 -14.38
C PRO A 26 3.35 -17.63 -13.70
N ALA A 27 4.34 -18.25 -14.37
CA ALA A 27 5.03 -19.45 -13.88
C ALA A 27 6.34 -19.20 -13.12
N LEU A 28 6.87 -17.97 -13.12
CA LEU A 28 8.04 -17.57 -12.32
C LEU A 28 7.65 -16.80 -11.04
N ALA A 29 6.35 -16.69 -10.75
CA ALA A 29 5.78 -16.11 -9.54
C ALA A 29 5.42 -17.17 -8.50
N LEU A 30 6.26 -18.20 -8.36
CA LEU A 30 6.26 -19.08 -7.18
C LEU A 30 7.29 -18.59 -6.13
N THR A 31 7.68 -17.32 -6.21
CA THR A 31 8.20 -16.63 -5.02
C THR A 31 7.01 -16.54 -4.07
N ARG A 32 7.06 -17.27 -2.95
CA ARG A 32 6.16 -17.02 -1.84
C ARG A 32 6.39 -15.55 -1.48
N ASP A 33 5.45 -14.69 -1.84
CA ASP A 33 5.52 -13.27 -1.56
C ASP A 33 5.19 -13.09 -0.09
N ASP A 34 5.93 -12.25 0.63
CA ASP A 34 5.62 -11.93 2.03
C ASP A 34 4.25 -11.20 2.16
N GLY A 35 3.62 -10.87 1.02
CA GLY A 35 2.22 -10.48 0.94
C GLY A 35 1.19 -11.62 1.09
N ASP A 36 1.60 -12.89 0.88
CA ASP A 36 0.71 -14.06 1.04
C ASP A 36 0.58 -14.51 2.51
N ASP A 37 1.56 -14.17 3.36
CA ASP A 37 1.51 -14.46 4.80
C ASP A 37 1.53 -13.14 5.58
N PRO A 38 0.35 -12.53 5.85
CA PRO A 38 0.25 -11.26 6.55
C PRO A 38 0.67 -11.35 8.03
N GLY A 39 1.21 -12.49 8.47
CA GLY A 39 1.59 -12.75 9.85
C GLY A 39 0.37 -12.86 10.76
N LYS A 40 0.61 -12.70 12.06
CA LYS A 40 -0.47 -12.73 13.06
C LYS A 40 -1.27 -11.44 12.95
N GLY A 41 -2.50 -11.54 12.43
CA GLY A 41 -3.44 -10.43 12.39
C GLY A 41 -3.71 -9.86 13.80
N LEU A 42 -3.93 -8.54 13.86
CA LEU A 42 -4.24 -7.86 15.11
C LEU A 42 -5.55 -8.39 15.70
N SER A 43 -5.58 -8.54 17.03
CA SER A 43 -6.82 -8.76 17.76
C SER A 43 -7.79 -7.61 17.51
N VAL A 44 -9.10 -7.89 17.61
CA VAL A 44 -10.15 -6.87 17.55
C VAL A 44 -9.91 -5.76 18.58
N ILE A 45 -9.43 -6.13 19.77
CA ILE A 45 -9.12 -5.17 20.84
C ILE A 45 -7.95 -4.27 20.45
N GLU A 46 -6.91 -4.84 19.85
CA GLU A 46 -5.73 -4.06 19.40
C GLU A 46 -6.11 -3.11 18.27
N THR A 47 -6.90 -3.58 17.31
CA THR A 47 -7.40 -2.75 16.21
C THR A 47 -8.22 -1.57 16.74
N LEU A 48 -9.17 -1.83 17.66
CA LEU A 48 -9.98 -0.76 18.24
C LEU A 48 -9.13 0.18 19.13
N GLY A 49 -8.20 -0.36 19.90
CA GLY A 49 -7.30 0.44 20.73
C GLY A 49 -6.43 1.40 19.90
N LEU A 50 -5.80 0.89 18.84
CA LEU A 50 -4.89 1.65 18.00
C LEU A 50 -5.62 2.63 17.07
N TYR A 51 -6.70 2.20 16.42
CA TYR A 51 -7.33 2.99 15.35
C TYR A 51 -8.58 3.77 15.79
N VAL A 52 -9.12 3.51 16.98
CA VAL A 52 -10.30 4.24 17.49
C VAL A 52 -9.98 4.97 18.78
N VAL A 53 -9.46 4.27 19.79
CA VAL A 53 -9.19 4.88 21.10
C VAL A 53 -8.04 5.87 21.02
N THR A 54 -6.93 5.52 20.35
CA THR A 54 -5.76 6.38 20.27
C THR A 54 -6.05 7.74 19.59
N PRO A 55 -6.77 7.80 18.44
CA PRO A 55 -7.19 9.08 17.87
C PRO A 55 -8.10 9.91 18.79
N ILE A 56 -9.03 9.27 19.51
CA ILE A 56 -9.93 9.98 20.46
C ILE A 56 -9.12 10.59 21.61
N VAL A 57 -8.21 9.81 22.21
CA VAL A 57 -7.36 10.31 23.29
C VAL A 57 -6.51 11.47 22.82
N LEU A 58 -5.90 11.36 21.64
CA LEU A 58 -5.10 12.44 21.06
C LEU A 58 -5.93 13.72 20.87
N PHE A 59 -7.15 13.58 20.34
CA PHE A 59 -8.06 14.71 20.17
C PHE A 59 -8.42 15.36 21.52
N LEU A 60 -8.76 14.58 22.54
CA LEU A 60 -9.10 15.09 23.86
C LEU A 60 -7.92 15.81 24.53
N VAL A 61 -6.70 15.28 24.37
CA VAL A 61 -5.48 15.94 24.85
C VAL A 61 -5.32 17.30 24.18
N ILE A 62 -5.44 17.38 22.85
CA ILE A 62 -5.32 18.65 22.12
C ILE A 62 -6.41 19.63 22.56
N ALA A 63 -7.67 19.20 22.60
CA ALA A 63 -8.79 20.04 23.01
C ALA A 63 -8.60 20.57 24.44
N GLY A 64 -8.16 19.71 25.37
CA GLY A 64 -7.86 20.09 26.74
C GLY A 64 -6.72 21.11 26.83
N LEU A 65 -5.64 20.90 26.08
CA LEU A 65 -4.51 21.83 26.00
C LEU A 65 -4.95 23.20 25.44
N VAL A 66 -5.77 23.22 24.39
CA VAL A 66 -6.33 24.45 23.82
C VAL A 66 -7.19 25.20 24.84
N MET A 67 -8.05 24.49 25.58
CA MET A 67 -8.90 25.11 26.61
C MET A 67 -8.08 25.71 27.77
N VAL A 68 -7.02 25.02 28.19
CA VAL A 68 -6.11 25.53 29.23
C VAL A 68 -5.33 26.75 28.74
N LEU A 69 -4.85 26.73 27.50
CA LEU A 69 -4.12 27.85 26.91
C LEU A 69 -5.01 29.08 26.68
N ASP A 70 -6.23 28.92 26.14
CA ASP A 70 -7.21 30.01 25.95
C ASP A 70 -7.56 30.73 27.26
N LYS A 71 -7.66 29.96 28.36
CA LYS A 71 -7.93 30.53 29.68
C LYS A 71 -6.75 31.37 30.20
N SER A 72 -5.53 31.08 29.76
CA SER A 72 -4.31 31.80 30.18
C SER A 72 -4.16 33.16 29.48
N ASP A 73 -4.72 33.33 28.28
CA ASP A 73 -4.72 34.60 27.53
C ASP A 73 -5.76 35.62 28.00
N LYS A 74 -6.73 35.19 28.84
CA LYS A 74 -7.73 36.09 29.46
C LYS A 74 -7.15 36.76 30.72
N GLN A 75 -5.96 37.36 30.61
CA GLN A 75 -5.52 38.34 31.58
C GLN A 75 -6.41 39.59 31.44
N PRO A 76 -7.13 40.02 32.49
CA PRO A 76 -7.94 41.22 32.42
C PRO A 76 -7.00 42.41 32.13
N LYS A 77 -7.18 43.03 30.96
CA LYS A 77 -6.53 44.29 30.64
C LYS A 77 -6.97 45.31 31.70
N ARG A 78 -6.11 45.55 32.70
CA ARG A 78 -6.28 46.63 33.68
C ARG A 78 -6.31 47.94 32.90
N THR A 79 -7.52 48.47 32.72
CA THR A 79 -7.76 49.91 32.48
C THR A 79 -7.47 50.69 33.75
#